data_AF-A0A086Y0I8-F1
#
_entry.id   AF-A0A086Y0I8-F1
#
_cell.length_a   1.000
_cell.length_b   1.000
_cell.length_c   1.000
_cell.angle_alpha   90.00
_cell.angle_beta   90.00
_cell.angle_gamma   90.00
#
_symmetry.space_group_name_H-M   'P 1'
#
loop_
_entity.id
_entity.type
_entity.pdbx_description
1 polymer ?
#
loop_
_entity_poly.entity_id
_entity_poly.type
_entity_poly.pdbx_seq_one_letter_code
_entity_poly.pdbx_strand_id
1 'polypeptide(L)'
;MSKTDRAAARRRAKERRIKLAAAAQAAGIPAIAPTPKRERDGHMHRTTAERDPARNALMVRCGQMGAKPTAEAIRDARSPWWGCEAGKVMAAATRGHRARSTLWDAIQHMRRVQAAYDRACGAPNRHAQSLRLLLPIEAMEADADTPPPDDRTDEDKSRDAVTAWMQLQGWLGWTDGASASIALRCVIDDMPTTDGSGLVSALRCVADGMSGNSMVYRGRDKQLVLDK
;
A
#
# COMPACT_ATOMS: atom_id res chain seq x y z
N MET A 1 -35.31 21.12 -21.41
CA MET A 1 -35.25 22.05 -20.26
C MET A 1 -33.86 22.61 -20.14
N SER A 2 -33.71 23.91 -20.41
CA SER A 2 -32.44 24.62 -20.33
C SER A 2 -31.99 24.78 -18.87
N LYS A 3 -30.70 25.08 -18.64
CA LYS A 3 -30.17 25.36 -17.29
C LYS A 3 -30.89 26.53 -16.61
N THR A 4 -31.38 27.53 -17.35
CA THR A 4 -32.11 28.68 -16.82
C THR A 4 -33.51 28.31 -16.33
N ASP A 5 -34.20 27.38 -17.01
CA ASP A 5 -35.52 26.89 -16.60
C ASP A 5 -35.49 26.18 -15.24
N ARG A 6 -34.43 25.38 -15.00
CA ARG A 6 -34.23 24.67 -13.74
C ARG A 6 -33.98 25.62 -12.57
N ALA A 7 -33.26 26.73 -12.82
CA ALA A 7 -32.98 27.74 -11.81
C ALA A 7 -34.25 28.52 -11.43
N ALA A 8 -35.05 28.92 -12.42
CA ALA A 8 -36.33 29.61 -12.20
C ALA A 8 -37.33 28.73 -11.43
N ALA A 9 -37.43 27.44 -11.76
CA ALA A 9 -38.27 26.49 -11.04
C ALA A 9 -37.87 26.32 -9.57
N ARG A 10 -36.56 26.24 -9.28
CA ARG A 10 -36.03 26.16 -7.91
C ARG A 10 -36.36 27.42 -7.08
N ARG A 11 -36.26 28.60 -7.69
CA ARG A 11 -36.58 29.88 -7.03
C ARG A 11 -38.07 29.95 -6.65
N ARG A 12 -38.97 29.61 -7.57
CA ARG A 12 -40.43 29.56 -7.32
C ARG A 12 -40.79 28.55 -6.21
N ALA A 13 -40.14 27.40 -6.18
CA ALA A 13 -40.34 26.40 -5.13
C ALA A 13 -39.87 26.88 -3.75
N LYS A 14 -38.74 27.60 -3.68
CA LYS A 14 -38.24 28.21 -2.43
C LYS A 14 -39.21 29.28 -1.91
N GLU A 15 -39.67 30.17 -2.80
CA GLU A 15 -40.63 31.23 -2.45
C GLU A 15 -41.96 30.66 -1.94
N ARG A 16 -42.48 29.58 -2.57
CA ARG A 16 -43.68 28.88 -2.09
C ARG A 16 -43.50 28.27 -0.70
N ARG A 17 -42.33 27.65 -0.41
CA ARG A 17 -42.04 27.09 0.92
C ARG A 17 -41.97 28.17 2.00
N ILE A 18 -41.37 29.32 1.70
CA ILE A 18 -41.31 30.45 2.63
C ILE A 18 -42.72 30.98 2.92
N LYS A 19 -43.56 31.16 1.89
CA LYS A 19 -44.94 31.61 2.07
C LYS A 19 -45.78 30.61 2.89
N LEU A 20 -45.64 29.32 2.65
CA LEU A 20 -46.33 28.27 3.42
C LEU A 20 -45.87 28.24 4.89
N ALA A 21 -44.57 28.41 5.15
CA ALA A 21 -44.04 28.48 6.50
C ALA A 21 -44.57 29.72 7.26
N ALA A 22 -44.63 30.88 6.60
CA ALA A 22 -45.19 32.10 7.17
C ALA A 22 -46.70 31.98 7.45
N ALA A 23 -47.45 31.33 6.54
CA ALA A 23 -48.87 31.07 6.75
C ALA A 23 -49.14 30.09 7.90
N ALA A 24 -48.33 29.04 8.05
CA ALA A 24 -48.43 28.10 9.17
C ALA A 24 -48.15 28.78 10.52
N GLN A 25 -47.21 29.73 10.55
CA GLN A 25 -46.89 30.53 11.74
C GLN A 25 -48.05 31.48 12.11
N ALA A 26 -48.70 32.09 11.12
CA ALA A 26 -49.89 32.94 11.34
C ALA A 26 -51.13 32.14 11.82
N ALA A 27 -51.21 30.86 11.48
CA ALA A 27 -52.30 29.96 11.88
C ALA A 27 -52.13 29.34 13.28
N GLY A 28 -51.11 29.74 14.05
CA GLY A 28 -50.87 29.23 15.40
C GLY A 28 -50.44 27.75 15.45
N ILE A 29 -50.02 27.19 14.31
CA ILE A 29 -49.54 25.81 14.24
C ILE A 29 -48.14 25.78 14.87
N PRO A 30 -47.87 24.94 15.89
CA PRO A 30 -46.56 24.83 16.51
C PRO A 30 -45.51 24.57 15.44
N ALA A 31 -44.42 25.35 15.45
CA ALA A 31 -43.34 25.19 14.51
C ALA A 31 -42.78 23.76 14.59
N ILE A 32 -43.03 22.95 13.57
CA ILE A 32 -42.46 21.61 13.46
C ILE A 32 -40.94 21.78 13.45
N ALA A 33 -40.26 21.14 14.40
CA ALA A 33 -38.82 21.21 14.52
C ALA A 33 -38.16 20.86 13.17
N PRO A 34 -37.11 21.60 12.75
CA PRO A 34 -36.49 21.41 11.45
C PRO A 34 -35.98 19.97 11.35
N THR A 35 -36.64 19.16 10.52
CA THR A 35 -36.24 17.77 10.33
C THR A 35 -34.99 17.77 9.46
N PRO A 36 -33.86 17.22 9.92
CA PRO A 36 -32.63 17.20 9.14
C PRO A 36 -32.88 16.48 7.81
N LYS A 37 -32.43 17.11 6.72
CA LYS A 37 -32.65 16.59 5.37
C LYS A 37 -31.90 15.27 5.21
N ARG A 38 -32.64 14.19 5.01
CA ARG A 38 -32.09 12.86 4.68
C ARG A 38 -31.49 12.85 3.28
N GLU A 39 -30.49 12.01 3.06
CA GLU A 39 -29.96 11.70 1.73
C GLU A 39 -31.03 11.03 0.87
N ARG A 40 -30.77 10.92 -0.44
CA ARG A 40 -31.71 10.31 -1.39
C ARG A 40 -32.07 8.86 -1.02
N ASP A 41 -31.18 8.21 -0.28
CA ASP A 41 -31.26 6.80 0.11
C ASP A 41 -31.87 6.65 1.53
N GLY A 42 -32.43 7.72 2.10
CA GLY A 42 -33.15 7.70 3.38
C GLY A 42 -32.27 7.81 4.65
N HIS A 43 -30.95 7.77 4.51
CA HIS A 43 -30.01 7.94 5.63
C HIS A 43 -29.85 9.41 6.05
N MET A 44 -29.45 9.66 7.32
CA MET A 44 -28.98 10.99 7.73
C MET A 44 -27.74 11.38 6.92
N HIS A 45 -27.60 12.68 6.64
CA HIS A 45 -26.51 13.18 5.83
C HIS A 45 -25.15 12.82 6.45
N ARG A 46 -24.41 11.94 5.77
CA ARG A 46 -23.08 11.52 6.20
C ARG A 46 -22.05 12.56 5.80
N THR A 47 -21.07 12.80 6.65
CA THR A 47 -19.91 13.62 6.28
C THR A 47 -19.11 12.93 5.17
N THR A 48 -18.35 13.67 4.35
CA THR A 48 -17.54 13.07 3.27
C THR A 48 -16.57 12.00 3.79
N ALA A 49 -16.07 12.17 5.02
CA ALA A 49 -15.20 11.21 5.70
C ALA A 49 -15.93 9.92 6.15
N GLU A 50 -17.25 9.93 6.31
CA GLU A 50 -18.07 8.74 6.61
C GLU A 50 -18.46 7.97 5.35
N ARG A 51 -18.25 8.54 4.16
CA ARG A 51 -18.55 7.91 2.87
C ARG A 51 -17.40 7.08 2.31
N ASP A 52 -16.22 7.11 2.91
CA ASP A 52 -15.09 6.28 2.48
C ASP A 52 -15.35 4.80 2.81
N PRO A 53 -15.56 3.93 1.81
CA PRO A 53 -15.83 2.50 2.05
C PRO A 53 -14.64 1.80 2.74
N ALA A 54 -13.42 2.34 2.61
CA ALA A 54 -12.23 1.76 3.23
C ALA A 54 -12.11 2.10 4.73
N ARG A 55 -12.92 3.04 5.27
CA ARG A 55 -12.73 3.57 6.63
C ARG A 55 -12.72 2.49 7.70
N ASN A 56 -13.68 1.57 7.69
CA ASN A 56 -13.77 0.52 8.71
C ASN A 56 -12.57 -0.43 8.63
N ALA A 57 -12.15 -0.80 7.42
CA ALA A 57 -10.96 -1.63 7.21
C ALA A 57 -9.69 -0.93 7.71
N LEU A 58 -9.57 0.38 7.47
CA LEU A 58 -8.45 1.18 7.96
C LEU A 58 -8.46 1.31 9.49
N MET A 59 -9.64 1.44 10.12
CA MET A 59 -9.75 1.44 11.58
C MET A 59 -9.31 0.10 12.19
N VAL A 60 -9.72 -1.02 11.59
CA VAL A 60 -9.27 -2.37 12.01
C VAL A 60 -7.75 -2.48 11.87
N ARG A 61 -7.19 -2.01 10.75
CA ARG A 61 -5.74 -2.00 10.53
C ARG A 61 -5.02 -1.12 11.55
N CYS A 62 -5.55 0.06 11.89
CA CYS A 62 -5.02 0.86 13.01
C CYS A 62 -4.97 0.06 14.32
N GLY A 63 -6.03 -0.68 14.63
CA GLY A 63 -6.05 -1.59 15.79
C GLY A 63 -4.98 -2.68 15.72
N GLN A 64 -4.79 -3.33 14.57
CA GLN A 64 -3.73 -4.33 14.35
C GLN A 64 -2.32 -3.75 14.51
N MET A 65 -2.13 -2.47 14.18
CA MET A 65 -0.88 -1.73 14.39
C MET A 65 -0.69 -1.26 15.85
N GLY A 66 -1.67 -1.50 16.73
CA GLY A 66 -1.67 -0.96 18.09
C GLY A 66 -1.86 0.57 18.15
N ALA A 67 -2.32 1.19 17.07
CA ALA A 67 -2.50 2.63 16.96
C ALA A 67 -3.97 3.04 17.13
N LYS A 68 -4.21 4.16 17.84
CA LYS A 68 -5.54 4.78 17.83
C LYS A 68 -5.84 5.30 16.42
N PRO A 69 -7.09 5.21 15.93
CA PRO A 69 -7.46 5.61 14.57
C PRO A 69 -7.53 7.14 14.42
N THR A 70 -6.39 7.80 14.56
CA THR A 70 -6.21 9.22 14.25
C THR A 70 -6.11 9.42 12.73
N ALA A 71 -6.28 10.66 12.24
CA ALA A 71 -6.15 10.95 10.81
C ALA A 71 -4.75 10.56 10.27
N GLU A 72 -3.71 10.76 11.07
CA GLU A 72 -2.33 10.35 10.73
C GLU A 72 -2.19 8.83 10.70
N ALA A 73 -2.71 8.11 11.70
CA ALA A 73 -2.67 6.65 11.73
C ALA A 73 -3.46 6.02 10.57
N ILE A 74 -4.61 6.61 10.20
CA ILE A 74 -5.40 6.20 9.04
C ILE A 74 -4.64 6.45 7.73
N ARG A 75 -3.91 7.57 7.63
CA ARG A 75 -3.03 7.84 6.49
C ARG A 75 -1.90 6.83 6.39
N ASP A 76 -1.24 6.51 7.51
CA ASP A 76 -0.17 5.50 7.54
C ASP A 76 -0.71 4.09 7.27
N ALA A 77 -1.91 3.75 7.74
CA ALA A 77 -2.58 2.47 7.50
C ALA A 77 -2.88 2.22 6.01
N ARG A 78 -2.98 3.28 5.20
CA ARG A 78 -3.15 3.19 3.74
C ARG A 78 -1.86 2.84 3.01
N SER A 79 -0.71 2.95 3.65
CA SER A 79 0.57 2.66 3.02
C SER A 79 0.67 1.20 2.59
N PRO A 80 1.29 0.91 1.42
CA PRO A 80 1.31 -0.42 0.82
C PRO A 80 2.08 -1.44 1.67
N TRP A 81 3.04 -1.01 2.49
CA TRP A 81 3.84 -1.90 3.34
C TRP A 81 3.02 -2.66 4.39
N TRP A 82 1.82 -2.20 4.73
CA TRP A 82 0.94 -2.96 5.63
C TRP A 82 0.28 -4.18 4.95
N GLY A 83 0.48 -4.36 3.64
CA GLY A 83 -0.07 -5.46 2.85
C GLY A 83 0.74 -6.76 2.89
N CYS A 84 1.96 -6.77 3.43
CA CYS A 84 2.81 -7.98 3.50
C CYS A 84 3.57 -8.07 4.83
N GLU A 85 4.13 -9.24 5.15
CA GLU A 85 4.79 -9.48 6.43
C GLU A 85 6.08 -8.66 6.58
N ALA A 86 6.95 -8.64 5.56
CA ALA A 86 8.17 -7.84 5.60
C ALA A 86 7.89 -6.35 5.81
N GLY A 87 6.85 -5.82 5.16
CA GLY A 87 6.47 -4.41 5.29
C GLY A 87 5.91 -4.07 6.68
N LYS A 88 5.12 -4.96 7.29
CA LYS A 88 4.63 -4.82 8.68
C LYS A 88 5.80 -4.78 9.67
N VAL A 89 6.71 -5.74 9.58
CA VAL A 89 7.88 -5.84 10.46
C VAL A 89 8.79 -4.62 10.29
N MET A 90 9.06 -4.22 9.05
CA MET A 90 9.85 -3.02 8.73
C MET A 90 9.21 -1.74 9.30
N ALA A 91 7.90 -1.57 9.14
CA ALA A 91 7.18 -0.40 9.65
C ALA A 91 7.16 -0.36 11.19
N ALA A 92 7.06 -1.51 11.84
CA ALA A 92 7.14 -1.62 13.31
C ALA A 92 8.55 -1.28 13.83
N ALA A 93 9.60 -1.75 13.15
CA ALA A 93 10.99 -1.56 13.56
C ALA A 93 11.59 -0.19 13.18
N THR A 94 11.00 0.51 12.21
CA THR A 94 11.55 1.77 11.66
C THR A 94 10.62 2.95 11.90
N ARG A 95 11.17 4.03 12.45
CA ARG A 95 10.46 5.32 12.62
C ARG A 95 10.72 6.24 11.43
N GLY A 96 9.72 7.06 11.11
CA GLY A 96 9.81 8.10 10.08
C GLY A 96 9.43 7.59 8.69
N HIS A 97 8.60 8.38 8.00
CA HIS A 97 8.05 8.02 6.70
C HIS A 97 9.13 7.85 5.62
N ARG A 98 10.13 8.75 5.58
CA ARG A 98 11.22 8.68 4.59
C ARG A 98 12.02 7.39 4.70
N ALA A 99 12.42 7.02 5.92
CA ALA A 99 13.17 5.79 6.16
C ALA A 99 12.35 4.55 5.77
N ARG A 100 11.06 4.51 6.13
CA ARG A 100 10.16 3.42 5.72
C ARG A 100 10.00 3.34 4.21
N SER A 101 9.87 4.47 3.51
CA SER A 101 9.78 4.51 2.06
C SER A 101 11.03 3.93 1.41
N THR A 102 12.22 4.33 1.86
CA THR A 102 13.48 3.79 1.33
C THR A 102 13.61 2.29 1.56
N LEU A 103 13.26 1.78 2.75
CA LEU A 103 13.29 0.34 3.02
C LEU A 103 12.20 -0.41 2.23
N TRP A 104 11.06 0.23 1.97
CA TRP A 104 10.02 -0.32 1.12
C TRP A 104 10.49 -0.45 -0.33
N ASP A 105 11.21 0.54 -0.86
CA ASP A 105 11.80 0.46 -2.19
C ASP A 105 12.80 -0.70 -2.30
N ALA A 106 13.57 -0.96 -1.23
CA ALA A 106 14.44 -2.14 -1.13
C ALA A 106 13.66 -3.46 -1.15
N ILE A 107 12.57 -3.58 -0.38
CA ILE A 107 11.67 -4.75 -0.42
C ILE A 107 11.15 -4.99 -1.85
N GLN A 108 10.67 -3.93 -2.50
CA GLN A 108 10.13 -4.01 -3.85
C GLN A 108 11.21 -4.36 -4.88
N HIS A 109 12.43 -3.85 -4.72
CA HIS A 109 13.57 -4.21 -5.55
C HIS A 109 13.91 -5.69 -5.41
N MET A 110 14.07 -6.21 -4.19
CA MET A 110 14.32 -7.64 -3.95
C MET A 110 13.28 -8.52 -4.65
N ARG A 111 11.99 -8.18 -4.52
CA ARG A 111 10.88 -8.90 -5.16
C ARG A 111 10.96 -8.86 -6.69
N ARG A 112 11.29 -7.71 -7.29
CA ARG A 112 11.47 -7.58 -8.74
C ARG A 112 12.64 -8.42 -9.24
N VAL A 113 13.77 -8.40 -8.53
CA VAL A 113 14.96 -9.19 -8.89
C VAL A 113 14.65 -10.68 -8.80
N GLN A 114 14.02 -11.14 -7.71
CA GLN A 114 13.60 -12.54 -7.60
C GLN A 114 12.64 -12.94 -8.72
N ALA A 115 11.61 -12.14 -9.00
CA ALA A 115 10.64 -12.47 -10.03
C ALA A 115 11.27 -12.55 -11.43
N ALA A 116 12.24 -11.69 -11.72
CA ALA A 116 13.02 -11.77 -12.96
C ALA A 116 13.90 -13.03 -13.01
N TYR A 117 14.57 -13.36 -11.90
CA TYR A 117 15.41 -14.55 -11.77
C TYR A 117 14.61 -15.85 -11.91
N ASP A 118 13.49 -15.97 -11.20
CA ASP A 118 12.57 -17.10 -11.28
C ASP A 118 12.09 -17.32 -12.73
N ARG A 119 11.70 -16.24 -13.42
CA ARG A 119 11.28 -16.30 -14.82
C ARG A 119 12.42 -16.79 -15.73
N ALA A 120 13.64 -16.29 -15.53
CA ALA A 120 14.82 -16.72 -16.28
C ALA A 120 15.13 -18.22 -16.06
N CYS A 121 14.82 -18.75 -14.89
CA CYS A 121 14.95 -20.18 -14.57
C CYS A 121 13.73 -21.03 -15.00
N GLY A 122 12.70 -20.43 -15.61
CA GLY A 122 11.48 -21.13 -15.98
C GLY A 122 10.58 -21.51 -14.78
N ALA A 123 10.79 -20.90 -13.61
CA ALA A 123 9.94 -21.12 -12.44
C ALA A 123 8.58 -20.41 -12.61
N PRO A 124 7.50 -20.98 -12.04
CA PRO A 124 6.19 -20.35 -12.10
C PRO A 124 6.15 -19.03 -11.30
N ASN A 125 5.31 -18.10 -11.73
CA ASN A 125 5.10 -16.83 -11.03
C ASN A 125 4.59 -17.07 -9.60
N ARG A 126 5.31 -16.54 -8.59
CA ARG A 126 4.99 -16.71 -7.15
C ARG A 126 3.76 -15.95 -6.65
N HIS A 127 3.29 -14.93 -7.38
CA HIS A 127 2.14 -14.13 -6.94
C HIS A 127 0.84 -14.89 -7.18
N ALA A 128 -0.15 -14.79 -6.28
CA ALA A 128 -1.47 -15.43 -6.41
C ALA A 128 -2.25 -15.11 -7.71
N GLN A 129 -1.80 -14.11 -8.50
CA GLN A 129 -2.33 -13.85 -9.83
C GLN A 129 -1.92 -14.91 -10.86
N SER A 130 -0.91 -15.73 -10.59
CA SER A 130 -0.56 -16.87 -11.45
C SER A 130 -1.64 -17.96 -11.47
N LEU A 131 -2.55 -17.98 -10.50
CA LEU A 131 -3.76 -18.80 -10.56
C LEU A 131 -4.84 -18.22 -11.49
N ARG A 132 -4.79 -16.90 -11.82
CA ARG A 132 -5.64 -16.33 -12.89
C ARG A 132 -5.16 -16.70 -14.29
N LEU A 133 -3.90 -17.09 -14.46
CA LEU A 133 -3.37 -17.61 -15.74
C LEU A 133 -3.91 -19.01 -16.10
N LEU A 134 -4.62 -19.67 -15.19
CA LEU A 134 -5.39 -20.89 -15.51
C LEU A 134 -6.73 -20.58 -16.18
N LEU A 135 -7.14 -19.30 -16.25
CA LEU A 135 -8.17 -18.86 -17.19
C LEU A 135 -7.48 -18.54 -18.51
N PRO A 136 -7.90 -19.13 -19.64
CA PRO A 136 -7.38 -18.76 -20.95
C PRO A 136 -7.73 -17.29 -21.18
N ILE A 137 -6.72 -16.42 -21.11
CA ILE A 137 -6.83 -15.05 -21.55
C ILE A 137 -6.69 -15.11 -23.07
N GLU A 138 -7.80 -15.36 -23.76
CA GLU A 138 -7.95 -14.98 -25.16
C GLU A 138 -7.93 -13.45 -25.22
N ALA A 139 -6.77 -12.81 -25.09
CA ALA A 139 -6.66 -11.38 -25.31
C ALA A 139 -5.31 -11.07 -25.98
N MET A 140 -5.37 -10.95 -27.31
CA MET A 140 -4.38 -10.21 -28.10
C MET A 140 -4.53 -8.68 -27.92
N GLU A 141 -5.23 -8.23 -26.89
CA GLU A 141 -5.43 -6.81 -26.59
C GLU A 141 -4.35 -6.33 -25.63
N ALA A 142 -3.56 -5.36 -26.07
CA ALA A 142 -2.69 -4.60 -25.18
C ALA A 142 -3.55 -3.57 -24.43
N ASP A 143 -3.69 -3.75 -23.12
CA ASP A 143 -4.34 -2.79 -22.22
C ASP A 143 -3.32 -1.79 -21.63
N ALA A 144 -3.80 -0.82 -20.86
CA ALA A 144 -2.95 0.15 -20.17
C ALA A 144 -2.04 -0.48 -19.09
N ASP A 145 -2.29 -1.74 -18.72
CA ASP A 145 -1.52 -2.51 -17.75
C ASP A 145 -0.48 -3.42 -18.44
N THR A 146 -0.46 -3.46 -19.77
CA THR A 146 0.48 -4.26 -20.57
C THR A 146 1.87 -3.63 -20.46
N PRO A 147 2.90 -4.36 -20.00
CA PRO A 147 4.24 -3.83 -19.87
C PRO A 147 4.79 -3.40 -21.25
N PRO A 148 5.68 -2.39 -21.29
CA PRO A 148 6.29 -1.97 -22.55
C PRO A 148 7.02 -3.15 -23.21
N PRO A 149 7.02 -3.23 -24.55
CA PRO A 149 7.75 -4.26 -25.27
C PRO A 149 9.23 -4.21 -24.89
N ASP A 150 9.78 -5.36 -24.53
CA ASP A 150 11.18 -5.54 -24.17
C ASP A 150 11.88 -6.28 -25.30
N ASP A 151 12.54 -5.52 -26.18
CA ASP A 151 13.21 -5.98 -27.40
C ASP A 151 14.50 -6.79 -27.13
N ARG A 152 14.89 -6.96 -25.86
CA ARG A 152 16.05 -7.80 -25.50
C ARG A 152 15.78 -9.26 -25.82
N THR A 153 16.84 -9.97 -26.22
CA THR A 153 16.81 -11.43 -26.38
C THR A 153 16.54 -12.12 -25.04
N ASP A 154 16.04 -13.35 -25.09
CA ASP A 154 15.81 -14.14 -23.87
C ASP A 154 17.12 -14.45 -23.14
N GLU A 155 18.21 -14.63 -23.88
CA GLU A 155 19.57 -14.78 -23.33
C GLU A 155 20.02 -13.53 -22.58
N ASP A 156 19.78 -12.33 -23.13
CA ASP A 156 20.15 -11.07 -22.47
C ASP A 156 19.31 -10.86 -21.21
N LYS A 157 18.00 -11.12 -21.28
CA LYS A 157 17.09 -11.06 -20.12
C LYS A 157 17.54 -12.01 -19.02
N SER A 158 17.93 -13.23 -19.38
CA SER A 158 18.45 -14.22 -18.44
C SER A 158 19.76 -13.76 -17.79
N ARG A 159 20.72 -13.28 -18.59
CA ARG A 159 22.00 -12.77 -18.10
C ARG A 159 21.80 -11.59 -17.13
N ASP A 160 20.93 -10.65 -17.47
CA ASP A 160 20.60 -9.50 -16.64
C ASP A 160 19.95 -9.93 -15.31
N ALA A 161 19.03 -10.90 -15.36
CA ALA A 161 18.37 -11.44 -14.18
C ALA A 161 19.36 -12.13 -13.23
N VAL A 162 20.26 -12.97 -13.76
CA VAL A 162 21.32 -13.61 -12.95
C VAL A 162 22.26 -12.56 -12.36
N THR A 163 22.63 -11.55 -13.14
CA THR A 163 23.54 -10.47 -12.70
C THR A 163 22.91 -9.67 -11.56
N ALA A 164 21.66 -9.25 -11.71
CA ALA A 164 20.92 -8.53 -10.67
C ALA A 164 20.74 -9.39 -9.40
N TRP A 165 20.48 -10.69 -9.56
CA TRP A 165 20.39 -11.63 -8.43
C TRP A 165 21.72 -11.75 -7.68
N MET A 166 22.83 -11.93 -8.39
CA MET A 166 24.17 -11.98 -7.79
C MET A 166 24.54 -10.67 -7.10
N GLN A 167 24.18 -9.52 -7.70
CA GLN A 167 24.40 -8.21 -7.09
C GLN A 167 23.61 -8.05 -5.78
N LEU A 168 22.35 -8.47 -5.77
CA LEU A 168 21.52 -8.49 -4.57
C LEU A 168 22.16 -9.36 -3.46
N GLN A 169 22.63 -10.56 -3.81
CA GLN A 169 23.35 -11.43 -2.85
C GLN A 169 24.63 -10.75 -2.34
N GLY A 170 25.38 -10.06 -3.21
CA GLY A 170 26.53 -9.26 -2.82
C GLY A 170 26.21 -8.17 -1.81
N TRP A 171 25.10 -7.45 -1.97
CA TRP A 171 24.65 -6.46 -0.99
C TRP A 171 24.22 -7.08 0.34
N LEU A 172 23.53 -8.22 0.31
CA LEU A 172 23.18 -8.97 1.51
C LEU A 172 24.41 -9.55 2.23
N GLY A 173 25.52 -9.76 1.53
CA GLY A 173 26.80 -10.14 2.13
C GLY A 173 27.39 -9.09 3.09
N TRP A 174 26.89 -7.84 3.05
CA TRP A 174 27.26 -6.79 4.01
C TRP A 174 26.43 -6.82 5.30
N THR A 175 25.67 -7.88 5.56
CA THR A 175 25.05 -8.13 6.87
C THR A 175 25.44 -9.54 7.35
N ASP A 176 25.02 -9.91 8.56
CA ASP A 176 25.24 -11.27 9.05
C ASP A 176 24.33 -12.27 8.31
N GLY A 177 24.78 -13.52 8.18
CA GLY A 177 24.06 -14.54 7.43
C GLY A 177 22.64 -14.83 7.95
N ALA A 178 22.39 -14.63 9.24
CA ALA A 178 21.05 -14.79 9.81
C ALA A 178 20.12 -13.66 9.34
N SER A 179 20.58 -12.40 9.39
CA SER A 179 19.85 -11.24 8.88
C SER A 179 19.58 -11.33 7.38
N ALA A 180 20.55 -11.78 6.58
CA ALA A 180 20.37 -12.04 5.15
C ALA A 180 19.31 -13.13 4.89
N SER A 181 19.38 -14.26 5.61
CA SER A 181 18.41 -15.34 5.52
C SER A 181 17.00 -14.88 5.90
N ILE A 182 16.86 -14.10 6.97
CA ILE A 182 15.58 -13.50 7.39
C ILE A 182 15.02 -12.61 6.29
N ALA A 183 15.86 -11.76 5.67
CA ALA A 183 15.41 -10.88 4.60
C ALA A 183 14.89 -11.67 3.41
N LEU A 184 15.59 -12.71 2.95
CA LEU A 184 15.13 -13.55 1.85
C LEU A 184 13.80 -14.24 2.20
N ARG A 185 13.73 -14.93 3.34
CA ARG A 185 12.51 -15.63 3.80
C ARG A 185 11.31 -14.69 3.96
N CYS A 186 11.52 -13.53 4.57
CA CYS A 186 10.43 -12.61 4.89
C CYS A 186 9.99 -11.79 3.66
N VAL A 187 10.93 -11.38 2.80
CA VAL A 187 10.62 -10.52 1.65
C VAL A 187 10.12 -11.33 0.45
N ILE A 188 10.76 -12.47 0.17
CA ILE A 188 10.49 -13.31 -1.00
C ILE A 188 9.37 -14.31 -0.73
N ASP A 189 9.47 -15.03 0.39
CA ASP A 189 8.50 -16.10 0.72
C ASP A 189 7.34 -15.59 1.61
N ASP A 190 7.33 -14.29 1.93
CA ASP A 190 6.35 -13.62 2.82
C ASP A 190 6.20 -14.32 4.19
N MET A 191 7.26 -14.98 4.66
CA MET A 191 7.25 -15.65 5.96
C MET A 191 7.26 -14.63 7.12
N PRO A 192 6.51 -14.89 8.20
CA PRO A 192 6.56 -14.05 9.38
C PRO A 192 7.93 -14.13 10.05
N THR A 193 8.37 -13.02 10.66
CA THR A 193 9.60 -12.96 11.45
C THR A 193 9.39 -12.11 12.70
N THR A 194 10.02 -12.52 13.80
CA THR A 194 10.10 -11.75 15.04
C THR A 194 11.34 -10.85 15.08
N ASP A 195 12.35 -11.12 14.24
CA ASP A 195 13.62 -10.41 14.21
C ASP A 195 13.58 -9.21 13.25
N GLY A 196 12.89 -8.15 13.68
CA GLY A 196 12.76 -6.94 12.88
C GLY A 196 14.05 -6.15 12.73
N SER A 197 14.99 -6.23 13.69
CA SER A 197 16.27 -5.53 13.59
C SER A 197 17.17 -6.18 12.55
N GLY A 198 17.24 -7.51 12.50
CA GLY A 198 17.96 -8.24 11.46
C GLY A 198 17.42 -7.94 10.06
N LEU A 199 16.09 -7.94 9.90
CA LEU A 199 15.45 -7.56 8.64
C LEU A 199 15.82 -6.13 8.22
N VAL A 200 15.72 -5.15 9.12
CA VAL A 200 16.04 -3.75 8.81
C VAL A 200 17.52 -3.56 8.46
N SER A 201 18.44 -4.25 9.13
CA SER A 201 19.87 -4.20 8.80
C SER A 201 20.14 -4.70 7.38
N ALA A 202 19.55 -5.84 6.99
CA ALA A 202 19.68 -6.38 5.64
C ALA A 202 19.07 -5.43 4.58
N LEU A 203 17.87 -4.90 4.83
CA LEU A 203 17.21 -3.96 3.93
C LEU A 203 18.00 -2.65 3.74
N ARG A 204 18.70 -2.18 4.77
CA ARG A 204 19.60 -1.01 4.66
C ARG A 204 20.78 -1.28 3.74
N CYS A 205 21.37 -2.48 3.78
CA CYS A 205 22.42 -2.84 2.83
C CYS A 205 21.91 -2.85 1.39
N VAL A 206 20.72 -3.38 1.15
CA VAL A 206 20.08 -3.33 -0.18
C VAL A 206 19.79 -1.89 -0.61
N ALA A 207 19.26 -1.06 0.29
CA ALA A 207 18.98 0.36 -0.01
C ALA A 207 20.24 1.17 -0.35
N ASP A 208 21.35 0.91 0.33
CA ASP A 208 22.64 1.53 0.01
C ASP A 208 23.14 1.09 -1.38
N GLY A 209 23.07 -0.22 -1.65
CA GLY A 209 23.43 -0.78 -2.95
C GLY A 209 22.62 -0.19 -4.10
N MET A 210 21.32 -0.03 -3.92
CA MET A 210 20.44 0.64 -4.89
C MET A 210 20.76 2.12 -5.09
N SER A 211 21.19 2.80 -4.02
CA SER A 211 21.51 4.24 -4.05
C SER A 211 22.93 4.51 -4.57
N GLY A 212 23.75 3.48 -4.80
CA GLY A 212 25.17 3.63 -5.14
C GLY A 212 26.02 4.16 -3.99
N ASN A 213 25.55 4.04 -2.75
CA ASN A 213 26.30 4.45 -1.57
C ASN A 213 27.44 3.46 -1.28
N SER A 214 28.48 3.95 -0.59
CA SER A 214 29.50 3.07 -0.02
C SER A 214 28.86 2.06 0.93
N MET A 215 29.12 0.77 0.70
CA MET A 215 28.58 -0.30 1.52
C MET A 215 29.21 -0.28 2.92
N VAL A 216 28.37 -0.44 3.95
CA VAL A 216 28.79 -0.53 5.35
C VAL A 216 28.34 -1.87 5.90
N TYR A 217 29.24 -2.58 6.59
CA TYR A 217 28.90 -3.85 7.21
C TYR A 217 27.94 -3.63 8.39
N ARG A 218 26.81 -4.32 8.37
CA ARG A 218 25.72 -4.24 9.36
C ARG A 218 25.43 -5.60 9.99
N GLY A 219 26.44 -6.44 10.12
CA GLY A 219 26.30 -7.67 10.88
C GLY A 219 26.13 -7.34 12.36
N ARG A 220 25.28 -8.12 13.03
CA ARG A 220 25.28 -8.18 14.49
C ARG A 220 26.55 -8.93 14.88
N ASP A 221 27.63 -8.20 15.10
CA ASP A 221 28.88 -8.81 15.55
C ASP A 221 28.57 -9.71 16.74
N LYS A 222 29.01 -10.96 16.64
CA LYS A 222 29.15 -11.81 17.81
C LYS A 222 30.19 -11.10 18.69
N GLN A 223 29.76 -10.28 19.64
CA GLN A 223 30.61 -9.77 20.74
C GLN A 223 31.07 -10.91 21.69
N LEU A 224 31.30 -12.10 21.15
CA LEU A 224 31.69 -13.35 21.80
C LEU A 224 32.71 -13.95 20.81
N VAL A 225 34.02 -14.02 21.03
CA VAL A 225 34.75 -14.44 22.23
C VAL A 225 36.20 -13.92 22.06
N LEU A 226 36.59 -12.85 22.75
CA LEU A 226 38.02 -12.51 22.94
C LEU A 226 38.40 -12.35 24.42
N ASP A 227 37.51 -12.70 25.33
CA ASP A 227 37.81 -12.89 26.76
C ASP A 227 37.90 -14.40 27.08
N LYS A 228 38.93 -15.07 26.55
CA LYS A 228 39.41 -16.36 27.05
C LYS A 228 40.92 -16.32 27.20
#